data_AF-A0A938QYW5-F1
#
_entry.id   AF-A0A938QYW5-F1
#
_cell.length_a   1.000
_cell.length_b   1.000
_cell.length_c   1.000
_cell.angle_alpha   90.00
_cell.angle_beta   90.00
_cell.angle_gamma   90.00
#
_symmetry.space_group_name_H-M   'P 1'
#
loop_
_entity.id
_entity.type
_entity.pdbx_description
1 polymer ?
#
loop_
_entity_poly.entity_id
_entity_poly.type
_entity_poly.pdbx_seq_one_letter_code
_entity_poly.pdbx_strand_id
1 'polypeptide(L)'
;MRRTEILPLAAGVAVRLWLYLSNDSFWRDESMVLLNIARKSFVDLTGVLDYHQEAPIPWLWLYRLLFLTGGGGELPLRFVSLAASCAALALFFLLARRVLPDRRAALFVTWLLALSPGAVHFAALAKPYSGDLLIAVALTWLAAPWLLDLEKPPSLGRLTTAAALAPWFSFPAHFVVASLAGALLLRWRQVGGAACVRFLLVVGASVGVHGLVILQRIRSPLRRDMLGHLTSTDLLQPANWKWLVGQILHALWGPARVSSAMQPPEYLLTGVVGALLLGLAGLGLWAAWRRGGGAWVVMLAGPLALALLASLLRLYVPYGRLLLFATAGLYLRWAMAPPTCGSACAAPGPFMGPPPWSFSSPSRGLSRPLPDRWMG
;
A
#
# COMPACT_ATOMS: atom_id res chain seq x y z
N MET A 1 7.03 2.37 -23.21
CA MET A 1 5.61 2.50 -22.79
C MET A 1 4.74 2.49 -24.03
N ARG A 2 3.66 1.69 -24.07
CA ARG A 2 2.69 1.81 -25.18
C ARG A 2 1.79 3.02 -24.91
N ARG A 3 1.20 3.61 -25.97
CA ARG A 3 0.27 4.75 -25.85
C ARG A 3 -0.82 4.54 -24.79
N THR A 4 -1.34 3.32 -24.65
CA THR A 4 -2.37 2.96 -23.66
C THR A 4 -1.92 3.02 -22.19
N GLU A 5 -0.62 2.89 -21.91
CA GLU A 5 -0.06 3.01 -20.55
C GLU A 5 0.17 4.45 -20.13
N ILE A 6 0.38 5.34 -21.11
CA ILE A 6 0.61 6.76 -20.87
C ILE A 6 -0.70 7.46 -20.48
N LEU A 7 -1.83 7.02 -21.04
CA LEU A 7 -3.15 7.62 -20.81
C LEU A 7 -3.52 7.79 -19.32
N PRO A 8 -3.49 6.74 -18.46
CA PRO A 8 -3.82 6.91 -17.04
C PRO A 8 -2.86 7.85 -16.32
N LEU A 9 -1.57 7.82 -16.67
CA LEU A 9 -0.57 8.69 -16.05
C LEU A 9 -0.80 10.15 -16.46
N ALA A 10 -0.97 10.41 -17.76
CA ALA A 10 -1.22 11.74 -18.29
C ALA A 10 -2.53 12.33 -17.76
N ALA A 11 -3.62 11.56 -17.77
CA ALA A 11 -4.91 11.98 -17.23
C ALA A 11 -4.83 12.24 -15.72
N GLY A 12 -4.21 11.34 -14.96
CA GLY A 12 -4.05 11.50 -13.52
C GLY A 12 -3.19 12.72 -13.14
N VAL A 13 -2.13 13.00 -13.89
CA VAL A 13 -1.30 14.20 -13.71
C VAL A 13 -2.09 15.46 -14.10
N ALA A 14 -2.83 15.43 -15.23
CA ALA A 14 -3.62 16.57 -15.68
C ALA A 14 -4.69 16.98 -14.66
N VAL A 15 -5.43 16.02 -14.07
CA VAL A 15 -6.45 16.31 -13.05
C VAL A 15 -5.82 16.88 -11.78
N ARG A 16 -4.68 16.34 -11.33
CA ARG A 16 -3.94 16.87 -10.17
C ARG A 16 -3.43 18.29 -10.41
N LEU A 17 -2.88 18.54 -11.61
CA LEU A 17 -2.43 19.86 -12.03
C LEU A 17 -3.58 20.85 -12.09
N TRP A 18 -4.73 20.45 -12.65
CA TRP A 18 -5.92 21.29 -12.69
C TRP A 18 -6.32 21.74 -11.28
N LEU A 19 -6.44 20.81 -10.33
CA LEU A 19 -6.81 21.15 -8.95
C LEU A 19 -5.73 21.99 -8.24
N TYR A 20 -4.45 21.69 -8.47
CA TYR A 20 -3.35 22.48 -7.94
C TYR A 20 -3.36 23.92 -8.47
N LEU A 21 -3.60 24.10 -9.77
CA LEU A 21 -3.64 25.41 -10.43
C LEU A 21 -4.91 26.20 -10.14
N SER A 22 -5.99 25.56 -9.68
CA SER A 22 -7.16 26.28 -9.14
C SER A 22 -6.79 27.17 -7.96
N ASN A 23 -5.71 26.85 -7.25
CA ASN A 23 -5.09 27.69 -6.23
C ASN A 23 -6.06 28.19 -5.14
N ASP A 24 -6.96 27.32 -4.67
CA ASP A 24 -7.89 27.65 -3.58
C ASP A 24 -7.13 28.11 -2.34
N SER A 25 -7.72 29.00 -1.54
CA SER A 25 -7.12 29.42 -0.27
C SER A 25 -6.78 28.22 0.64
N PHE A 26 -5.76 28.37 1.47
CA PHE A 26 -5.41 27.32 2.44
C PHE A 26 -6.61 26.94 3.31
N TRP A 27 -6.80 25.64 3.49
CA TRP A 27 -7.73 25.12 4.46
C TRP A 27 -7.28 25.43 5.89
N ARG A 28 -8.22 25.33 6.83
CA ARG A 28 -7.97 25.60 8.26
C ARG A 28 -6.79 24.79 8.79
N ASP A 29 -6.75 23.50 8.49
CA ASP A 29 -5.71 22.61 8.98
C ASP A 29 -4.37 22.79 8.24
N GLU A 30 -4.38 23.12 6.94
CA GLU A 30 -3.17 23.59 6.22
C GLU A 30 -2.58 24.82 6.92
N SER A 31 -3.41 25.84 7.15
CA SER A 31 -3.00 27.08 7.80
C SER A 31 -2.37 26.84 9.18
N MET A 32 -2.96 25.96 9.98
CA MET A 32 -2.44 25.60 11.31
C MET A 32 -1.00 25.06 11.27
N VAL A 33 -0.68 24.18 10.31
CA VAL A 33 0.70 23.65 10.19
C VAL A 33 1.62 24.69 9.54
N LEU A 34 1.14 25.45 8.57
CA LEU A 34 1.95 26.45 7.88
C LEU A 34 2.29 27.67 8.76
N LEU A 35 1.45 28.02 9.74
CA LEU A 35 1.80 29.02 10.75
C LEU A 35 3.01 28.60 11.59
N ASN A 36 3.15 27.31 11.89
CA ASN A 36 4.36 26.78 12.53
C ASN A 36 5.56 26.93 11.59
N ILE A 37 5.40 26.56 10.32
CA ILE A 37 6.45 26.69 9.29
C ILE A 37 6.90 28.15 9.14
N ALA A 38 5.99 29.12 9.18
CA ALA A 38 6.31 30.54 9.03
C ALA A 38 7.06 31.11 10.26
N ARG A 39 6.68 30.69 11.47
CA ARG A 39 7.12 31.31 12.73
C ARG A 39 8.30 30.62 13.41
N LYS A 40 8.46 29.31 13.24
CA LYS A 40 9.44 28.50 13.97
C LYS A 40 10.75 28.33 13.17
N SER A 41 11.89 28.23 13.88
CA SER A 41 13.17 27.86 13.27
C SER A 41 13.21 26.37 12.92
N PHE A 42 14.22 25.93 12.15
CA PHE A 42 14.42 24.49 11.87
C PHE A 42 14.53 23.66 13.15
N VAL A 43 15.21 24.18 14.18
CA VAL A 43 15.36 23.51 15.47
C VAL A 43 14.02 23.48 16.22
N ASP A 44 13.29 24.60 16.26
CA ASP A 44 12.00 24.65 16.94
C ASP A 44 10.96 23.71 16.31
N LEU A 45 11.06 23.47 14.99
CA LEU A 45 10.20 22.53 14.27
C LEU A 45 10.42 21.06 14.67
N THR A 46 11.54 20.71 15.30
CA THR A 46 11.72 19.35 15.86
C THR A 46 10.94 19.15 17.16
N GLY A 47 10.53 20.25 17.80
CA GLY A 47 9.77 20.25 19.04
C GLY A 47 8.27 20.09 18.86
N VAL A 48 7.53 20.61 19.85
CA VAL A 48 6.06 20.61 19.86
C VAL A 48 5.56 21.71 18.92
N LEU A 49 4.70 21.32 17.98
CA LEU A 49 4.01 22.26 17.10
C LEU A 49 2.75 22.83 17.77
N ASP A 50 2.43 24.07 17.43
CA ASP A 50 1.22 24.77 17.84
C ASP A 50 -0.01 24.18 17.12
N TYR A 51 -1.21 24.52 17.59
CA TYR A 51 -2.49 24.12 16.98
C TYR A 51 -2.70 22.60 16.85
N HIS A 52 -2.12 21.83 17.77
CA HIS A 52 -2.23 20.37 17.80
C HIS A 52 -1.83 19.68 16.49
N GLN A 53 -0.93 20.30 15.73
CA GLN A 53 -0.42 19.72 14.50
C GLN A 53 0.69 18.73 14.78
N GLU A 54 0.82 17.77 13.89
CA GLU A 54 1.91 16.82 13.84
C GLU A 54 2.28 16.61 12.37
N ALA A 55 3.58 16.59 12.10
CA ALA A 55 4.12 16.22 10.81
C ALA A 55 5.54 15.65 10.99
N PRO A 56 6.00 14.82 10.04
CA PRO A 56 7.37 14.30 10.05
C PRO A 56 8.39 15.45 9.98
N ILE A 57 9.49 15.34 10.74
CA ILE A 57 10.51 16.41 10.83
C ILE A 57 11.10 16.77 9.46
N PRO A 58 11.53 15.81 8.61
CA PRO A 58 12.02 16.12 7.26
C PRO A 58 10.97 16.84 6.40
N TRP A 59 9.68 16.52 6.57
CA TRP A 59 8.60 17.23 5.90
C TRP A 59 8.52 18.68 6.37
N LEU A 60 8.59 18.93 7.68
CA LEU A 60 8.59 20.29 8.24
C LEU A 60 9.78 21.12 7.75
N TRP A 61 10.97 20.52 7.72
CA TRP A 61 12.18 21.19 7.22
C TRP A 61 12.11 21.49 5.73
N LEU A 62 11.59 20.57 4.92
CA LEU A 62 11.38 20.82 3.49
C LEU A 62 10.42 21.99 3.27
N TYR A 63 9.32 22.06 4.03
CA TYR A 63 8.36 23.15 3.94
C TYR A 63 8.93 24.48 4.45
N ARG A 64 9.76 24.47 5.50
CA ARG A 64 10.48 25.66 5.96
C ARG A 64 11.46 26.16 4.90
N LEU A 65 12.21 25.27 4.26
CA LEU A 65 13.10 25.65 3.17
C LEU A 65 12.33 26.30 2.02
N LEU A 66 11.24 25.67 1.58
CA LEU A 66 10.39 26.22 0.51
C LEU A 66 9.75 27.55 0.89
N PHE A 67 9.31 27.71 2.14
CA PHE A 67 8.80 28.97 2.64
C PHE A 67 9.87 30.08 2.57
N LEU A 68 11.11 29.77 2.93
CA LEU A 68 12.22 30.74 2.91
C LEU A 68 12.66 31.09 1.48
N THR A 69 12.62 30.16 0.53
CA THR A 69 13.09 30.39 -0.85
C THR A 69 12.00 30.85 -1.80
N GLY A 70 10.76 30.38 -1.61
CA GLY A 70 9.62 30.58 -2.51
C GLY A 70 8.46 31.36 -1.89
N GLY A 71 8.56 31.74 -0.61
CA GLY A 71 7.53 32.50 0.12
C GLY A 71 6.40 31.65 0.68
N GLY A 72 5.43 32.32 1.32
CA GLY A 72 4.29 31.71 1.99
C GLY A 72 3.07 31.43 1.12
N GLY A 73 3.21 31.46 -0.21
CA GLY A 73 2.11 31.25 -1.14
C GLY A 73 1.63 29.79 -1.22
N GLU A 74 0.40 29.60 -1.67
CA GLU A 74 -0.29 28.32 -1.81
C GLU A 74 0.41 27.38 -2.78
N LEU A 75 0.73 27.86 -3.99
CA LEU A 75 1.37 27.03 -5.02
C LEU A 75 2.74 26.48 -4.58
N PRO A 76 3.72 27.30 -4.14
CA PRO A 76 5.02 26.77 -3.71
C PRO A 76 4.92 25.71 -2.62
N LEU A 77 4.04 25.90 -1.65
CA LEU A 77 3.89 24.98 -0.51
C LEU A 77 3.10 23.72 -0.87
N ARG A 78 2.16 23.79 -1.83
CA ARG A 78 1.42 22.61 -2.32
C ARG A 78 2.19 21.81 -3.37
N PHE A 79 3.23 22.38 -3.98
CA PHE A 79 4.05 21.70 -4.99
C PHE A 79 4.61 20.36 -4.50
N VAL A 80 5.03 20.28 -3.22
CA VAL A 80 5.57 19.04 -2.65
C VAL A 80 4.54 17.93 -2.66
N SER A 81 3.29 18.22 -2.27
CA SER A 81 2.20 17.25 -2.27
C SER A 81 1.81 16.83 -3.69
N LEU A 82 1.79 17.78 -4.63
CA LEU A 82 1.55 17.49 -6.04
C LEU A 82 2.63 16.55 -6.58
N ALA A 83 3.91 16.88 -6.38
CA ALA A 83 5.04 16.07 -6.83
C ALA A 83 5.00 14.67 -6.21
N ALA A 84 4.73 14.57 -4.91
CA ALA A 84 4.60 13.28 -4.22
C ALA A 84 3.42 12.46 -4.76
N SER A 85 2.27 13.07 -5.03
CA SER A 85 1.09 12.37 -5.59
C SER A 85 1.32 11.88 -7.02
N CYS A 86 1.97 12.69 -7.86
CA CYS A 86 2.35 12.29 -9.23
C CYS A 86 3.41 11.18 -9.22
N ALA A 87 4.41 11.28 -8.35
CA ALA A 87 5.42 10.23 -8.17
C ALA A 87 4.79 8.93 -7.65
N ALA A 88 3.84 9.02 -6.72
CA ALA A 88 3.11 7.86 -6.22
C ALA A 88 2.33 7.17 -7.34
N LEU A 89 1.66 7.93 -8.22
CA LEU A 89 0.95 7.39 -9.36
C LEU A 89 1.90 6.67 -10.34
N ALA A 90 3.01 7.31 -10.71
CA ALA A 90 4.00 6.73 -11.61
C ALA A 90 4.62 5.44 -11.03
N LEU A 91 5.02 5.47 -9.75
CA LEU A 91 5.59 4.31 -9.09
C LEU A 91 4.57 3.19 -8.86
N PHE A 92 3.31 3.56 -8.61
CA PHE A 92 2.22 2.60 -8.49
C PHE A 92 1.95 1.88 -9.81
N PHE A 93 2.02 2.58 -10.95
CA PHE A 93 1.96 1.92 -12.26
C PHE A 93 3.08 0.87 -12.42
N LEU A 94 4.32 1.22 -12.03
CA LEU A 94 5.45 0.30 -12.07
C LEU A 94 5.26 -0.90 -11.12
N LEU A 95 4.71 -0.66 -9.94
CA LEU A 95 4.33 -1.69 -8.98
C LEU A 95 3.26 -2.62 -9.55
N ALA A 96 2.16 -2.07 -10.06
CA ALA A 96 1.07 -2.82 -10.65
C ALA A 96 1.56 -3.71 -11.81
N ARG A 97 2.39 -3.17 -12.71
CA ARG A 97 3.02 -3.93 -13.81
C ARG A 97 3.93 -5.06 -13.33
N ARG A 98 4.53 -4.91 -12.15
CA ARG A 98 5.44 -5.90 -11.57
C ARG A 98 4.69 -7.03 -10.87
N VAL A 99 3.58 -6.72 -10.20
CA VAL A 99 2.89 -7.66 -9.29
C VAL A 99 1.62 -8.28 -9.89
N LEU A 100 1.01 -7.64 -10.88
CA LEU A 100 -0.18 -8.15 -11.56
C LEU A 100 0.22 -8.82 -12.88
N PRO A 101 -0.09 -10.11 -13.07
CA PRO A 101 0.27 -10.84 -14.31
C PRO A 101 -0.45 -10.31 -15.55
N ASP A 102 -1.72 -9.91 -15.39
CA ASP A 102 -2.50 -9.34 -16.47
C ASP A 102 -2.24 -7.84 -16.60
N ARG A 103 -1.82 -7.44 -17.80
CA ARG A 103 -1.61 -6.03 -18.14
C ARG A 103 -2.90 -5.20 -18.03
N ARG A 104 -4.07 -5.77 -18.36
CA ARG A 104 -5.35 -5.05 -18.26
C ARG A 104 -5.68 -4.77 -16.79
N ALA A 105 -5.45 -5.76 -15.92
CA ALA A 105 -5.56 -5.61 -14.48
C ALA A 105 -4.64 -4.50 -13.94
N ALA A 106 -3.37 -4.47 -14.39
CA ALA A 106 -2.43 -3.39 -14.03
C ALA A 106 -2.89 -2.00 -14.50
N LEU A 107 -3.41 -1.90 -15.73
CA LEU A 107 -3.97 -0.65 -16.26
C LEU A 107 -5.22 -0.21 -15.48
N PHE A 108 -6.09 -1.15 -15.14
CA PHE A 108 -7.31 -0.88 -14.38
C PHE A 108 -7.01 -0.25 -13.01
N VAL A 109 -6.13 -0.85 -12.21
CA VAL A 109 -5.76 -0.27 -10.90
C VAL A 109 -5.03 1.06 -11.03
N THR A 110 -4.24 1.21 -12.10
CA THR A 110 -3.56 2.50 -12.36
C THR A 110 -4.58 3.59 -12.65
N TRP A 111 -5.64 3.30 -13.43
CA TRP A 111 -6.77 4.22 -13.62
C TRP A 111 -7.49 4.55 -12.31
N LEU A 112 -7.71 3.56 -11.44
CA LEU A 112 -8.31 3.80 -10.13
C LEU A 112 -7.50 4.80 -9.31
N LEU A 113 -6.17 4.70 -9.29
CA LEU A 113 -5.33 5.67 -8.57
C LEU A 113 -5.19 7.00 -9.31
N ALA A 114 -5.13 6.98 -10.64
CA ALA A 114 -5.05 8.17 -11.47
C ALA A 114 -6.25 9.10 -11.21
N LEU A 115 -7.44 8.52 -11.10
CA LEU A 115 -8.70 9.25 -10.93
C LEU A 115 -9.28 9.13 -9.51
N SER A 116 -8.51 8.61 -8.55
CA SER A 116 -8.94 8.52 -7.14
C SER A 116 -9.18 9.92 -6.60
N PRO A 117 -10.42 10.30 -6.24
CA PRO A 117 -10.70 11.64 -5.76
C PRO A 117 -9.96 11.95 -4.46
N GLY A 118 -9.72 10.93 -3.60
CA GLY A 118 -8.88 11.10 -2.41
C GLY A 118 -7.43 11.45 -2.76
N ALA A 119 -6.78 10.65 -3.62
CA ALA A 119 -5.40 10.90 -4.01
C ALA A 119 -5.21 12.19 -4.83
N VAL A 120 -6.22 12.57 -5.62
CA VAL A 120 -6.26 13.85 -6.34
C VAL A 120 -6.43 15.02 -5.38
N HIS A 121 -7.41 14.96 -4.46
CA HIS A 121 -7.67 16.03 -3.50
C HIS A 121 -6.44 16.33 -2.63
N PHE A 122 -5.80 15.30 -2.07
CA PHE A 122 -4.61 15.48 -1.23
C PHE A 122 -3.36 15.90 -2.01
N ALA A 123 -3.36 15.80 -3.35
CA ALA A 123 -2.28 16.34 -4.18
C ALA A 123 -2.22 17.88 -4.12
N ALA A 124 -3.33 18.53 -3.80
CA ALA A 124 -3.46 19.98 -3.74
C ALA A 124 -3.56 20.52 -2.31
N LEU A 125 -3.18 19.75 -1.28
CA LEU A 125 -3.09 20.25 0.10
C LEU A 125 -1.64 20.20 0.62
N ALA A 126 -1.21 21.23 1.33
CA ALA A 126 0.07 21.34 2.03
C ALA A 126 0.11 20.43 3.28
N LYS A 127 -0.02 19.12 3.08
CA LYS A 127 -0.10 18.07 4.10
C LYS A 127 0.72 16.83 3.67
N PRO A 128 1.18 16.01 4.63
CA PRO A 128 2.06 14.87 4.32
C PRO A 128 1.39 13.70 3.59
N TYR A 129 0.06 13.70 3.42
CA TYR A 129 -0.72 12.53 2.99
C TYR A 129 -0.28 11.94 1.64
N SER A 130 0.02 12.77 0.64
CA SER A 130 0.53 12.26 -0.65
C SER A 130 1.93 11.66 -0.53
N GLY A 131 2.76 12.17 0.39
CA GLY A 131 4.04 11.57 0.74
C GLY A 131 3.88 10.21 1.42
N ASP A 132 2.89 10.08 2.31
CA ASP A 132 2.57 8.81 2.98
C ASP A 132 2.19 7.71 1.95
N LEU A 133 1.37 8.06 0.96
CA LEU A 133 1.03 7.17 -0.15
C LEU A 133 2.26 6.80 -0.98
N LEU A 134 3.09 7.77 -1.36
CA LEU A 134 4.33 7.52 -2.12
C LEU A 134 5.23 6.54 -1.38
N ILE A 135 5.44 6.74 -0.08
CA ILE A 135 6.32 5.89 0.75
C ILE A 135 5.74 4.47 0.86
N ALA A 136 4.43 4.32 1.07
CA ALA A 136 3.79 3.00 1.09
C ALA A 136 3.95 2.24 -0.24
N VAL A 137 3.75 2.93 -1.36
CA VAL A 137 3.95 2.37 -2.70
C VAL A 137 5.42 2.01 -2.93
N ALA A 138 6.35 2.88 -2.54
CA ALA A 138 7.78 2.67 -2.71
C ALA A 138 8.29 1.46 -1.91
N LEU A 139 7.89 1.34 -0.64
CA LEU A 139 8.24 0.17 0.18
C LEU A 139 7.68 -1.12 -0.40
N THR A 140 6.43 -1.10 -0.87
CA THR A 140 5.81 -2.28 -1.51
C THR A 140 6.50 -2.64 -2.82
N TRP A 141 6.87 -1.65 -3.63
CA TRP A 141 7.62 -1.85 -4.88
C TRP A 141 9.01 -2.41 -4.63
N LEU A 142 9.73 -1.87 -3.65
CA LEU A 142 11.02 -2.40 -3.24
C LEU A 142 10.88 -3.83 -2.70
N ALA A 143 9.84 -4.14 -1.93
CA ALA A 143 9.61 -5.45 -1.35
C ALA A 143 9.20 -6.55 -2.36
N ALA A 144 8.61 -6.16 -3.49
CA ALA A 144 8.06 -7.08 -4.49
C ALA A 144 8.99 -8.25 -4.91
N PRO A 145 10.32 -8.09 -5.12
CA PRO A 145 11.23 -9.20 -5.44
C PRO A 145 11.17 -10.36 -4.45
N TRP A 146 11.02 -10.08 -3.15
CA TRP A 146 10.97 -11.09 -2.09
C TRP A 146 9.56 -11.64 -1.87
N LEU A 147 8.54 -10.96 -2.38
CA LEU A 147 7.15 -11.40 -2.30
C LEU A 147 6.75 -12.26 -3.52
N LEU A 148 7.38 -12.05 -4.68
CA LEU A 148 7.09 -12.76 -5.94
C LEU A 148 7.86 -14.09 -6.10
N ASP A 149 8.51 -14.59 -5.04
CA ASP A 149 9.27 -15.85 -5.08
C ASP A 149 10.32 -15.91 -6.22
N LEU A 150 11.04 -14.82 -6.45
CA LEU A 150 12.13 -14.83 -7.42
C LEU A 150 13.25 -15.77 -6.94
N GLU A 151 13.80 -16.60 -7.84
CA GLU A 151 14.86 -17.55 -7.52
C GLU A 151 16.11 -16.89 -6.91
N LYS A 152 16.41 -15.66 -7.31
CA LYS A 152 17.55 -14.86 -6.85
C LYS A 152 17.12 -13.42 -6.59
N PRO A 153 16.53 -13.12 -5.42
CA PRO A 153 16.18 -11.74 -5.11
C PRO A 153 17.46 -10.90 -4.91
N PRO A 154 17.40 -9.57 -5.11
CA PRO A 154 18.53 -8.69 -4.84
C PRO A 154 18.90 -8.69 -3.35
N SER A 155 20.00 -8.03 -2.99
CA SER A 155 20.35 -7.79 -1.58
C SER A 155 19.26 -6.98 -0.87
N LEU A 156 18.93 -7.37 0.38
CA LEU A 156 17.99 -6.65 1.23
C LEU A 156 18.44 -5.23 1.59
N GLY A 157 19.73 -4.87 1.40
CA GLY A 157 20.28 -3.61 1.90
C GLY A 157 19.50 -2.35 1.49
N ARG A 158 19.05 -2.28 0.23
CA ARG A 158 18.22 -1.14 -0.24
C ARG A 158 16.86 -1.10 0.46
N LEU A 159 16.21 -2.26 0.60
CA LEU A 159 14.92 -2.36 1.29
C LEU A 159 15.07 -2.06 2.79
N THR A 160 16.10 -2.60 3.45
CA THR A 160 16.40 -2.32 4.85
C THR A 160 16.60 -0.82 5.09
N THR A 161 17.40 -0.17 4.24
CA THR A 161 17.66 1.28 4.35
C THR A 161 16.38 2.08 4.14
N ALA A 162 15.61 1.77 3.10
CA ALA A 162 14.34 2.45 2.83
C ALA A 162 13.33 2.24 3.97
N ALA A 163 13.19 1.01 4.49
CA ALA A 163 12.30 0.68 5.59
C ALA A 163 12.72 1.35 6.91
N ALA A 164 14.03 1.49 7.16
CA ALA A 164 14.54 2.18 8.34
C ALA A 164 14.28 3.70 8.26
N LEU A 165 14.40 4.31 7.08
CA LEU A 165 14.18 5.75 6.91
C LEU A 165 12.70 6.12 6.82
N ALA A 166 11.85 5.24 6.28
CA ALA A 166 10.45 5.56 5.98
C ALA A 166 9.63 6.15 7.14
N PRO A 167 9.70 5.63 8.40
CA PRO A 167 9.00 6.21 9.55
C PRO A 167 9.29 7.70 9.78
N TRP A 168 10.51 8.15 9.45
CA TRP A 168 10.95 9.53 9.62
C TRP A 168 10.33 10.48 8.60
N PHE A 169 9.90 9.98 7.45
CA PHE A 169 9.26 10.78 6.39
C PHE A 169 7.74 10.59 6.37
N SER A 170 7.22 9.54 7.02
CA SER A 170 5.80 9.18 7.03
C SER A 170 5.44 8.45 8.32
N PHE A 171 4.53 9.01 9.10
CA PHE A 171 4.01 8.35 10.30
C PHE A 171 3.31 7.02 10.00
N PRO A 172 2.40 6.89 9.02
CA PRO A 172 1.79 5.59 8.72
C PRO A 172 2.77 4.55 8.16
N ALA A 173 4.00 4.93 7.78
CA ALA A 173 5.01 3.95 7.37
C ALA A 173 5.37 2.95 8.48
N HIS A 174 5.11 3.23 9.76
CA HIS A 174 5.25 2.24 10.84
C HIS A 174 4.39 0.99 10.56
N PHE A 175 3.16 1.18 10.09
CA PHE A 175 2.25 0.08 9.76
C PHE A 175 2.72 -0.69 8.51
N VAL A 176 3.22 0.04 7.50
CA VAL A 176 3.75 -0.56 6.26
C VAL A 176 5.00 -1.38 6.55
N VAL A 177 5.92 -0.85 7.35
CA VAL A 177 7.19 -1.50 7.71
C VAL A 177 6.95 -2.71 8.63
N ALA A 178 6.02 -2.63 9.58
CA ALA A 178 5.64 -3.77 10.41
C ALA A 178 5.01 -4.90 9.58
N SER A 179 4.13 -4.55 8.64
CA SER A 179 3.58 -5.49 7.66
C SER A 179 4.68 -6.13 6.79
N LEU A 180 5.62 -5.32 6.29
CA LEU A 180 6.77 -5.81 5.53
C LEU A 180 7.64 -6.78 6.35
N ALA A 181 7.92 -6.46 7.61
CA ALA A 181 8.65 -7.34 8.52
C ALA A 181 7.96 -8.69 8.67
N GLY A 182 6.63 -8.70 8.88
CA GLY A 182 5.83 -9.91 8.95
C GLY A 182 5.87 -10.73 7.64
N ALA A 183 5.78 -10.06 6.50
CA ALA A 183 5.86 -10.71 5.20
C ALA A 183 7.24 -11.35 4.95
N LEU A 184 8.33 -10.67 5.32
CA LEU A 184 9.69 -11.22 5.22
C LEU A 184 9.92 -12.38 6.20
N LEU A 185 9.34 -12.33 7.40
CA LEU A 185 9.39 -13.44 8.35
C LEU A 185 8.69 -14.69 7.81
N LEU A 186 7.57 -14.55 7.11
CA LEU A 186 6.93 -15.69 6.43
C LEU A 186 7.80 -16.27 5.30
N ARG A 187 8.71 -15.46 4.74
CA ARG A 187 9.66 -15.86 3.69
C ARG A 187 11.09 -16.05 4.20
N TRP A 188 11.29 -16.18 5.52
CA TRP A 188 12.63 -16.16 6.13
C TRP A 188 13.60 -17.20 5.57
N ARG A 189 13.10 -18.37 5.15
CA ARG A 189 13.91 -19.43 4.52
C ARG A 189 14.46 -19.02 3.15
N GLN A 190 13.68 -18.27 2.37
CA GLN A 190 14.09 -17.79 1.05
C GLN A 190 14.98 -16.54 1.17
N VAL A 191 14.67 -15.68 2.14
CA VAL A 191 15.39 -14.43 2.39
C VAL A 191 16.75 -14.69 3.07
N GLY A 192 16.84 -15.77 3.87
CA GLY A 192 17.97 -16.11 4.71
C GLY A 192 17.83 -15.53 6.12
N GLY A 193 17.96 -16.38 7.14
CA GLY A 193 17.74 -16.02 8.54
C GLY A 193 18.59 -14.84 9.02
N ALA A 194 19.89 -14.83 8.69
CA ALA A 194 20.79 -13.73 9.06
C ALA A 194 20.36 -12.38 8.43
N ALA A 195 19.87 -12.40 7.19
CA ALA A 195 19.41 -11.21 6.50
C ALA A 195 18.08 -10.70 7.09
N CYS A 196 17.17 -11.61 7.46
CA CYS A 196 15.95 -11.27 8.22
C CYS A 196 16.28 -10.65 9.58
N VAL A 197 17.18 -11.25 10.36
CA VAL A 197 17.59 -10.71 11.67
C VAL A 197 18.21 -9.32 11.51
N ARG A 198 19.13 -9.14 10.55
CA ARG A 198 19.72 -7.83 10.26
C ARG A 198 18.65 -6.79 9.88
N PHE A 199 17.69 -7.17 9.03
CA PHE A 199 16.56 -6.31 8.68
C PHE A 199 15.79 -5.88 9.93
N LEU A 200 15.38 -6.84 10.76
CA LEU A 200 14.58 -6.58 11.97
C LEU A 200 15.34 -5.71 12.98
N LEU A 201 16.64 -5.93 13.18
CA LEU A 201 17.44 -5.13 14.10
C LEU A 201 17.57 -3.68 13.64
N VAL A 202 17.96 -3.45 12.38
CA VAL A 202 18.16 -2.08 11.85
C VAL A 202 16.84 -1.31 11.80
N VAL A 203 15.81 -1.95 11.27
CA VAL A 203 14.49 -1.33 11.13
C VAL A 203 13.84 -1.15 12.49
N GLY A 204 13.91 -2.15 13.37
CA GLY A 204 13.38 -2.09 14.73
C GLY A 204 14.05 -1.00 15.57
N ALA A 205 15.37 -0.85 15.47
CA ALA A 205 16.09 0.24 16.12
C ALA A 205 15.63 1.61 15.62
N SER A 206 15.51 1.79 14.30
CA SER A 206 15.04 3.06 13.71
C SER A 206 13.60 3.40 14.14
N VAL A 207 12.69 2.42 14.07
CA VAL A 207 11.31 2.56 14.53
C VAL A 207 11.26 2.90 16.03
N GLY A 208 12.07 2.24 16.85
CA GLY A 208 12.17 2.51 18.28
C GLY A 208 12.62 3.94 18.58
N VAL A 209 13.71 4.39 17.94
CA VAL A 209 14.21 5.77 18.09
C VAL A 209 13.16 6.79 17.63
N HIS A 210 12.55 6.57 16.46
CA HIS A 210 11.52 7.49 15.97
C HIS A 210 10.27 7.50 16.88
N GLY A 211 9.89 6.35 17.43
CA GLY A 211 8.83 6.24 18.43
C GLY A 211 9.13 7.07 19.68
N LEU A 212 10.36 7.07 20.18
CA LEU A 212 10.78 7.93 21.30
C LEU A 212 10.64 9.42 20.96
N VAL A 213 10.99 9.83 19.73
CA VAL A 213 10.82 11.21 19.25
C VAL A 213 9.33 11.59 19.22
N ILE A 214 8.46 10.72 18.69
CA ILE A 214 7.01 10.94 18.71
C ILE A 214 6.50 11.09 20.16
N LEU A 215 6.90 10.19 21.05
CA LEU A 215 6.47 10.23 22.45
C LEU A 215 6.89 11.54 23.11
N GLN A 216 8.11 12.03 22.86
CA GLN A 216 8.57 13.32 23.36
C GLN A 216 7.68 14.49 22.90
N ARG A 217 7.21 14.48 21.64
CA ARG A 217 6.34 15.54 21.08
C ARG A 217 4.90 15.47 21.60
N ILE A 218 4.45 14.29 22.03
CA ILE A 218 3.07 14.06 22.51
C ILE A 218 2.93 14.21 24.05
N ARG A 219 4.01 14.50 24.79
CA ARG A 219 3.98 14.56 26.27
C ARG A 219 3.01 15.58 26.88
N SER A 220 2.56 16.60 26.14
CA SER A 220 1.71 17.64 26.73
C SER A 220 0.34 17.09 27.18
N PRO A 221 -0.13 17.42 28.40
CA PRO A 221 -1.42 16.93 28.92
C PRO A 221 -2.59 17.21 27.98
N LEU A 222 -2.65 18.42 27.41
CA LEU A 222 -3.68 18.84 26.46
C LEU A 222 -3.70 17.97 25.18
N ARG A 223 -2.54 17.50 24.72
CA ARG A 223 -2.45 16.64 23.53
C ARG A 223 -2.85 15.20 23.83
N ARG A 224 -2.53 14.71 25.02
CA ARG A 224 -3.03 13.41 25.51
C ARG A 224 -4.54 13.40 25.66
N ASP A 225 -5.09 14.49 26.19
CA ASP A 225 -6.54 14.68 26.33
C ASP A 225 -7.24 14.75 24.97
N MET A 226 -6.72 15.54 24.03
CA MET A 226 -7.24 15.58 22.66
C MET A 226 -7.16 14.22 21.97
N LEU A 227 -6.02 13.50 22.07
CA LEU A 227 -5.92 12.15 21.51
C LEU A 227 -6.93 11.21 22.16
N GLY A 228 -7.12 11.30 23.49
CA GLY A 228 -8.15 10.57 24.22
C GLY A 228 -9.56 10.84 23.68
N HIS A 229 -9.90 12.10 23.43
CA HIS A 229 -11.18 12.50 22.82
C HIS A 229 -11.33 12.01 21.37
N LEU A 230 -10.27 12.07 20.56
CA LEU A 230 -10.32 11.62 19.16
C LEU A 230 -10.32 10.09 19.03
N THR A 231 -9.82 9.37 20.05
CA THR A 231 -9.76 7.90 20.12
C THR A 231 -10.86 7.30 20.98
N SER A 232 -11.75 8.12 21.57
CA SER A 232 -12.84 7.64 22.42
C SER A 232 -13.94 6.96 21.62
N THR A 233 -13.92 7.05 20.28
CA THR A 233 -14.83 6.31 19.41
C THR A 233 -14.56 4.82 19.55
N ASP A 234 -15.46 4.12 20.25
CA ASP A 234 -15.39 2.68 20.40
C ASP A 234 -15.76 1.97 19.10
N LEU A 235 -14.76 1.57 18.32
CA LEU A 235 -14.97 0.88 17.04
C LEU A 235 -15.69 -0.48 17.19
N LEU A 236 -15.75 -1.06 18.39
CA LEU A 236 -16.46 -2.31 18.64
C LEU A 236 -17.98 -2.11 18.73
N GLN A 237 -18.45 -0.88 18.92
CA GLN A 237 -19.87 -0.59 18.88
C GLN A 237 -20.42 -0.69 17.45
N PRO A 238 -21.53 -1.43 17.22
CA PRO A 238 -22.15 -1.54 15.90
C PRO A 238 -22.59 -0.19 15.29
N ALA A 239 -22.71 0.89 16.06
CA ALA A 239 -22.97 2.20 15.48
C ALA A 239 -21.75 2.76 14.71
N ASN A 240 -20.54 2.37 15.10
CA ASN A 240 -19.29 3.01 14.66
C ASN A 240 -18.63 2.33 13.44
N TRP A 241 -19.06 1.12 13.04
CA TRP A 241 -18.53 0.49 11.82
C TRP A 241 -18.88 1.29 10.57
N LYS A 242 -20.05 1.95 10.54
CA LYS A 242 -20.47 2.82 9.44
C LYS A 242 -19.53 4.01 9.28
N TRP A 243 -19.16 4.63 10.39
CA TRP A 243 -18.20 5.72 10.41
C TRP A 243 -16.83 5.26 9.90
N LEU A 244 -16.36 4.09 10.35
CA LEU A 244 -15.08 3.53 9.93
C LEU A 244 -15.05 3.23 8.42
N VAL A 245 -16.09 2.59 7.90
CA VAL A 245 -16.23 2.35 6.46
C VAL A 245 -16.24 3.69 5.72
N GLY A 246 -16.97 4.69 6.23
CA GLY A 246 -16.92 6.06 5.74
C GLY A 246 -15.50 6.63 5.67
N GLN A 247 -14.68 6.45 6.71
CA GLN A 247 -13.29 6.93 6.69
C GLN A 247 -12.42 6.20 5.65
N ILE A 248 -12.56 4.88 5.50
CA ILE A 248 -11.86 4.13 4.45
C ILE A 248 -12.29 4.67 3.07
N LEU A 249 -13.58 4.91 2.87
CA LEU A 249 -14.10 5.47 1.63
C LEU A 249 -13.66 6.91 1.40
N HIS A 250 -13.49 7.72 2.45
CA HIS A 250 -12.95 9.07 2.36
C HIS A 250 -11.50 9.05 1.85
N ALA A 251 -10.69 8.08 2.29
CA ALA A 251 -9.34 7.90 1.73
C ALA A 251 -9.35 7.64 0.22
N LEU A 252 -10.38 6.96 -0.28
CA LEU A 252 -10.52 6.57 -1.69
C LEU A 252 -11.18 7.66 -2.54
N TRP A 253 -12.22 8.32 -2.02
CA TRP A 253 -13.12 9.23 -2.73
C TRP A 253 -13.12 10.68 -2.23
N GLY A 254 -12.23 11.00 -1.29
CA GLY A 254 -12.05 12.36 -0.80
C GLY A 254 -13.19 12.86 0.10
N PRO A 255 -13.05 14.09 0.63
CA PRO A 255 -13.96 14.64 1.65
C PRO A 255 -15.35 14.99 1.14
N ALA A 256 -15.49 15.43 -0.12
CA ALA A 256 -16.77 15.92 -0.66
C ALA A 256 -17.88 14.85 -0.68
N ARG A 257 -17.49 13.57 -0.83
CA ARG A 257 -18.42 12.43 -0.87
C ARG A 257 -18.53 11.68 0.45
N VAL A 258 -17.99 12.19 1.56
CA VAL A 258 -18.15 11.55 2.89
C VAL A 258 -18.37 12.62 3.96
N SER A 259 -18.97 13.76 3.58
CA SER A 259 -19.33 14.80 4.54
C SER A 259 -20.65 14.47 5.22
N SER A 260 -20.84 14.98 6.44
CA SER A 260 -22.09 14.87 7.22
C SER A 260 -23.30 15.50 6.53
N ALA A 261 -23.11 16.18 5.40
CA ALA A 261 -24.16 16.73 4.55
C ALA A 261 -24.75 15.72 3.56
N MET A 262 -24.30 14.46 3.57
CA MET A 262 -24.90 13.41 2.73
C MET A 262 -26.38 13.24 3.04
N GLN A 263 -27.20 13.12 2.00
CA GLN A 263 -28.61 12.80 2.18
C GLN A 263 -28.82 11.29 2.39
N PRO A 264 -29.92 10.83 3.02
CA PRO A 264 -30.19 9.40 3.28
C PRO A 264 -29.97 8.45 2.09
N PRO A 265 -30.32 8.79 0.83
CA PRO A 265 -30.05 7.95 -0.34
C PRO A 265 -28.56 7.77 -0.62
N GLU A 266 -27.76 8.81 -0.39
CA GLU A 266 -26.32 8.83 -0.63
C GLU A 266 -25.58 7.95 0.38
N TYR A 267 -26.06 7.88 1.63
CA TYR A 267 -25.54 6.94 2.63
C TYR A 267 -25.76 5.49 2.24
N LEU A 268 -26.95 5.15 1.72
CA LEU A 268 -27.27 3.79 1.32
C LEU A 268 -26.38 3.34 0.15
N LEU A 269 -26.24 4.19 -0.87
CA LEU A 269 -25.39 3.94 -2.02
C LEU A 269 -23.91 3.81 -1.60
N THR A 270 -23.43 4.73 -0.77
CA THR A 270 -22.05 4.71 -0.25
C THR A 270 -21.78 3.45 0.58
N GLY A 271 -22.74 3.02 1.39
CA GLY A 271 -22.68 1.78 2.16
C GLY A 271 -22.65 0.53 1.29
N VAL A 272 -23.52 0.44 0.27
CA VAL A 272 -23.58 -0.69 -0.65
C VAL A 272 -22.30 -0.78 -1.49
N VAL A 273 -21.86 0.34 -2.09
CA VAL A 273 -20.62 0.36 -2.88
C VAL A 273 -19.43 0.05 -1.98
N GLY A 274 -19.39 0.61 -0.75
CA GLY A 274 -18.36 0.28 0.22
C GLY A 274 -18.29 -1.21 0.56
N ALA A 275 -19.44 -1.83 0.82
CA ALA A 275 -19.53 -3.27 1.10
C ALA A 275 -19.05 -4.11 -0.09
N LEU A 276 -19.45 -3.75 -1.32
CA LEU A 276 -19.00 -4.43 -2.54
C LEU A 276 -17.48 -4.31 -2.72
N LEU A 277 -16.92 -3.12 -2.53
CA LEU A 277 -15.48 -2.88 -2.63
C LEU A 277 -14.69 -3.63 -1.56
N LEU A 278 -15.20 -3.71 -0.33
CA LEU A 278 -14.60 -4.53 0.72
C LEU A 278 -14.68 -6.02 0.39
N GLY A 279 -15.81 -6.49 -0.17
CA GLY A 279 -15.96 -7.86 -0.66
C GLY A 279 -14.97 -8.21 -1.76
N LEU A 280 -14.81 -7.33 -2.76
CA LEU A 280 -13.80 -7.46 -3.81
C LEU A 280 -12.38 -7.44 -3.25
N ALA A 281 -12.11 -6.63 -2.22
CA ALA A 281 -10.81 -6.63 -1.55
C ALA A 281 -10.55 -7.97 -0.84
N GLY A 282 -11.58 -8.58 -0.25
CA GLY A 282 -11.52 -9.91 0.37
C GLY A 282 -11.24 -11.03 -0.65
N LEU A 283 -11.95 -11.03 -1.78
CA LEU A 283 -11.68 -11.96 -2.89
C LEU A 283 -10.27 -11.79 -3.45
N GLY A 284 -9.81 -10.54 -3.57
CA GLY A 284 -8.45 -10.19 -3.93
C GLY A 284 -7.39 -10.74 -3.00
N LEU A 285 -7.64 -10.71 -1.69
CA LEU A 285 -6.74 -11.32 -0.69
C LEU A 285 -6.69 -12.83 -0.81
N TRP A 286 -7.85 -13.47 -1.00
CA TRP A 286 -7.90 -14.90 -1.23
C TRP A 286 -7.12 -15.30 -2.50
N ALA A 287 -7.28 -14.55 -3.58
CA ALA A 287 -6.49 -14.74 -4.80
C ALA A 287 -4.99 -14.50 -4.57
N ALA A 288 -4.62 -13.46 -3.82
CA ALA A 288 -3.23 -13.16 -3.46
C ALA A 288 -2.59 -14.31 -2.67
N TRP A 289 -3.33 -14.86 -1.70
CA TRP A 289 -2.92 -16.01 -0.91
C TRP A 289 -2.65 -17.24 -1.79
N ARG A 290 -3.56 -17.52 -2.73
CA ARG A 290 -3.43 -18.65 -3.67
C ARG A 290 -2.24 -18.50 -4.62
N ARG A 291 -1.85 -17.27 -4.96
CA ARG A 291 -0.76 -16.98 -5.90
C ARG A 291 0.62 -16.85 -5.28
N GLY A 292 0.69 -16.17 -4.14
CA GLY A 292 1.96 -15.73 -3.53
C GLY A 292 2.01 -15.92 -2.02
N GLY A 293 1.13 -16.79 -1.49
CA GLY A 293 1.13 -17.21 -0.09
C GLY A 293 0.74 -16.12 0.90
N GLY A 294 0.95 -16.42 2.18
CA GLY A 294 0.61 -15.51 3.28
C GLY A 294 1.38 -14.18 3.25
N ALA A 295 2.58 -14.15 2.67
CA ALA A 295 3.40 -12.93 2.61
C ALA A 295 2.71 -11.79 1.84
N TRP A 296 2.05 -12.08 0.72
CA TRP A 296 1.28 -11.08 -0.02
C TRP A 296 0.04 -10.60 0.73
N VAL A 297 -0.66 -11.50 1.43
CA VAL A 297 -1.80 -11.13 2.28
C VAL A 297 -1.36 -10.18 3.36
N VAL A 298 -0.27 -10.51 4.07
CA VAL A 298 0.30 -9.66 5.11
C VAL A 298 0.72 -8.31 4.53
N MET A 299 1.36 -8.25 3.36
CA MET A 299 1.78 -6.99 2.75
C MET A 299 0.60 -6.09 2.32
N LEU A 300 -0.47 -6.66 1.75
CA LEU A 300 -1.58 -5.88 1.18
C LEU A 300 -2.67 -5.51 2.20
N ALA A 301 -2.93 -6.37 3.18
CA ALA A 301 -3.91 -6.12 4.24
C ALA A 301 -3.28 -5.59 5.53
N GLY A 302 -2.06 -6.01 5.84
CA GLY A 302 -1.38 -5.70 7.09
C GLY A 302 -1.30 -4.21 7.42
N PRO A 303 -0.95 -3.30 6.48
CA PRO A 303 -0.84 -1.89 6.83
C PRO A 303 -2.16 -1.28 7.32
N LEU A 304 -3.28 -1.62 6.67
CA LEU A 304 -4.61 -1.19 7.11
C LEU A 304 -5.00 -1.91 8.41
N ALA A 305 -4.81 -3.22 8.50
CA ALA A 305 -5.17 -4.00 9.68
C ALA A 305 -4.41 -3.52 10.94
N LEU A 306 -3.13 -3.20 10.82
CA LEU A 306 -2.31 -2.67 11.90
C LEU A 306 -2.72 -1.25 12.30
N ALA A 307 -3.12 -0.40 11.35
CA ALA A 307 -3.68 0.92 11.66
C ALA A 307 -5.02 0.82 12.41
N LEU A 308 -5.88 -0.14 12.02
CA LEU A 308 -7.13 -0.42 12.72
C LEU A 308 -6.88 -1.02 14.11
N LEU A 309 -5.91 -1.93 14.25
CA LEU A 309 -5.50 -2.47 15.54
C LEU A 309 -4.95 -1.37 16.46
N ALA A 310 -4.10 -0.49 15.93
CA ALA A 310 -3.63 0.68 16.67
C ALA A 310 -4.78 1.61 17.08
N SER A 311 -5.83 1.69 16.27
CA SER A 311 -7.04 2.43 16.63
C SER A 311 -7.85 1.77 17.74
N LEU A 312 -8.02 0.44 17.69
CA LEU A 312 -8.65 -0.33 18.79
C LEU A 312 -7.88 -0.17 20.11
N LEU A 313 -6.54 -0.05 20.02
CA LEU A 313 -5.66 0.23 21.16
C LEU A 313 -5.62 1.72 21.57
N ARG A 314 -6.41 2.59 20.93
CA ARG A 314 -6.46 4.05 21.18
C ARG A 314 -5.12 4.76 20.95
N LEU A 315 -4.28 4.22 20.09
CA LEU A 315 -3.00 4.80 19.67
C LEU A 315 -3.10 5.56 18.35
N TYR A 316 -4.18 5.34 17.60
CA TYR A 316 -4.35 5.91 16.26
C TYR A 316 -5.82 6.25 15.97
N VAL A 317 -6.05 7.30 15.20
CA VAL A 317 -7.40 7.68 14.76
C VAL A 317 -7.49 7.47 13.25
N PRO A 318 -8.35 6.58 12.76
CA PRO A 318 -8.34 6.16 11.35
C PRO A 318 -9.17 7.14 10.50
N TYR A 319 -8.92 8.44 10.63
CA TYR A 319 -9.53 9.43 9.73
C TYR A 319 -9.12 9.16 8.28
N GLY A 320 -10.03 9.37 7.32
CA GLY A 320 -9.81 8.97 5.94
C GLY A 320 -8.56 9.59 5.30
N ARG A 321 -8.28 10.86 5.60
CA ARG A 321 -7.03 11.53 5.18
C ARG A 321 -5.76 10.82 5.67
N LEU A 322 -5.81 10.20 6.85
CA LEU A 322 -4.71 9.45 7.45
C LEU A 322 -4.63 8.00 6.95
N LEU A 323 -5.62 7.53 6.19
CA LEU A 323 -5.64 6.17 5.62
C LEU A 323 -5.23 6.14 4.14
N LEU A 324 -4.89 7.28 3.54
CA LEU A 324 -4.54 7.35 2.10
C LEU A 324 -3.39 6.40 1.72
N PHE A 325 -2.45 6.15 2.63
CA PHE A 325 -1.34 5.22 2.42
C PHE A 325 -1.79 3.78 2.12
N ALA A 326 -2.96 3.36 2.60
CA ALA A 326 -3.50 2.01 2.41
C ALA A 326 -4.18 1.83 1.04
N THR A 327 -4.46 2.91 0.32
CA THR A 327 -5.18 2.92 -0.96
C THR A 327 -4.51 2.03 -2.01
N ALA A 328 -3.18 2.05 -2.12
CA ALA A 328 -2.45 1.22 -3.07
C ALA A 328 -2.68 -0.28 -2.83
N GLY A 329 -2.63 -0.71 -1.57
CA GLY A 329 -2.89 -2.11 -1.19
C GLY A 329 -4.35 -2.52 -1.43
N LEU A 330 -5.32 -1.61 -1.25
CA LEU A 330 -6.72 -1.85 -1.60
C LEU A 330 -6.92 -2.05 -3.11
N TYR A 331 -6.37 -1.17 -3.94
CA TYR A 331 -6.52 -1.27 -5.39
C TYR A 331 -5.86 -2.50 -5.97
N LEU A 332 -4.65 -2.86 -5.51
CA LEU A 332 -4.00 -4.10 -5.95
C LEU A 332 -4.86 -5.33 -5.66
N ARG A 333 -5.52 -5.39 -4.50
CA ARG A 333 -6.43 -6.50 -4.15
C ARG A 333 -7.57 -6.64 -5.15
N TRP A 334 -8.23 -5.54 -5.54
CA TRP A 334 -9.37 -5.61 -6.48
C TRP A 334 -9.03 -6.17 -7.86
N ALA A 335 -7.75 -6.12 -8.25
CA ALA A 335 -7.29 -6.64 -9.53
C ALA A 335 -6.56 -7.98 -9.43
N MET A 336 -6.36 -8.50 -8.22
CA MET A 336 -5.84 -9.85 -8.03
C MET A 336 -6.97 -10.85 -8.31
N ALA A 337 -7.01 -11.36 -9.53
CA ALA A 337 -7.88 -12.47 -9.90
C ALA A 337 -7.28 -13.79 -9.39
N PRO A 338 -8.11 -14.77 -8.99
CA PRO A 338 -7.63 -16.13 -8.76
C PRO A 338 -6.99 -16.68 -10.05
N PRO A 339 -5.99 -17.58 -9.95
CA PRO A 339 -5.46 -18.24 -11.13
C PRO A 339 -6.62 -18.97 -11.84
N THR A 340 -6.85 -18.65 -13.12
CA THR A 340 -7.78 -19.41 -13.94
C THR A 340 -7.25 -20.84 -14.04
N CYS A 341 -8.11 -21.84 -13.85
CA CYS A 341 -7.74 -23.27 -13.92
C CYS A 341 -7.14 -23.71 -15.28
N GLY A 342 -7.08 -22.82 -16.29
CA GLY A 342 -6.62 -23.15 -17.63
C GLY A 342 -5.12 -23.41 -17.79
N SER A 343 -4.26 -23.03 -16.83
CA SER A 343 -2.81 -23.29 -16.94
C SER A 343 -2.31 -24.47 -16.08
N ALA A 344 -3.20 -25.14 -15.35
CA ALA A 344 -2.87 -26.33 -14.55
C ALA A 344 -3.20 -27.66 -15.26
N CYS A 345 -3.82 -27.62 -16.46
CA CYS A 345 -4.07 -28.82 -17.27
C CYS A 345 -2.91 -29.20 -18.21
N ALA A 346 -1.78 -28.48 -18.17
CA ALA A 346 -0.55 -28.88 -18.87
C ALA A 346 0.46 -29.44 -17.87
N ALA A 347 0.08 -30.48 -17.15
CA ALA A 347 1.07 -31.38 -16.55
C ALA A 347 1.59 -32.31 -17.67
N PRO A 348 2.91 -32.46 -17.88
CA PRO A 348 3.41 -33.64 -18.55
C PRO A 348 3.14 -34.82 -17.61
N GLY A 349 2.13 -35.63 -17.94
CA GLY A 349 1.84 -36.84 -17.18
C GLY A 349 3.08 -37.75 -17.17
N PRO A 350 3.50 -38.28 -16.01
CA PRO A 350 4.49 -39.35 -15.98
C PRO A 350 3.73 -40.68 -16.10
N PHE A 351 4.26 -41.60 -16.90
CA PHE A 351 3.86 -43.00 -17.03
C PHE A 351 2.51 -43.33 -17.71
N MET A 352 2.54 -43.50 -19.03
CA MET A 352 1.80 -44.61 -19.65
C MET A 352 2.66 -45.88 -19.51
N GLY A 353 2.40 -46.67 -18.48
CA GLY A 353 2.68 -48.11 -18.53
C GLY A 353 1.60 -48.80 -19.37
N PRO A 354 1.89 -49.92 -20.05
CA PRO A 354 0.89 -50.63 -20.82
C PRO A 354 -0.16 -51.26 -19.88
N PRO A 355 -1.43 -51.37 -20.31
CA PRO A 355 -2.49 -51.87 -19.45
C PRO A 355 -2.29 -53.36 -19.14
N PRO A 356 -2.55 -53.80 -17.89
CA PRO A 356 -2.67 -55.23 -17.61
C PRO A 356 -4.04 -55.71 -18.11
N TRP A 357 -4.14 -57.03 -18.36
CA TRP A 357 -5.37 -57.77 -18.73
C TRP A 357 -5.68 -57.88 -20.22
N SER A 358 -5.03 -58.85 -20.87
CA SER A 358 -5.67 -59.63 -21.94
C SER A 358 -5.26 -61.10 -21.80
N PHE A 359 -6.17 -61.95 -21.33
CA PHE A 359 -6.03 -63.41 -21.35
C PHE A 359 -6.99 -64.01 -22.38
N SER A 360 -6.50 -65.09 -23.00
CA SER A 360 -7.19 -66.11 -23.84
C SER A 360 -7.46 -65.69 -25.31
N SER A 361 -7.23 -66.48 -26.36
CA SER A 361 -6.85 -67.90 -26.50
C SER A 361 -6.34 -68.17 -27.97
N PRO A 362 -5.89 -69.39 -28.33
CA PRO A 362 -4.86 -69.65 -29.34
C PRO A 362 -5.39 -70.01 -30.75
N SER A 363 -4.59 -69.76 -31.80
CA SER A 363 -4.58 -70.63 -32.99
C SER A 363 -3.34 -70.45 -33.88
N ARG A 364 -2.68 -71.59 -34.11
CA ARG A 364 -2.06 -72.10 -35.35
C ARG A 364 -1.19 -71.17 -36.20
N GLY A 365 0.07 -71.58 -36.41
CA GLY A 365 0.89 -71.11 -37.52
C GLY A 365 2.32 -71.62 -37.48
N LEU A 366 2.53 -72.86 -37.92
CA LEU A 366 3.85 -73.43 -38.23
C LEU A 366 4.57 -72.58 -39.29
N SER A 367 5.84 -72.21 -39.05
CA SER A 367 6.97 -72.46 -39.97
C SER A 367 8.27 -71.77 -39.51
N ARG A 368 9.31 -72.58 -39.41
CA ARG A 368 10.76 -72.29 -39.31
C ARG A 368 11.26 -71.48 -40.54
N PRO A 369 12.47 -70.86 -40.57
CA PRO A 369 13.72 -71.45 -40.06
C PRO A 369 14.80 -70.52 -39.43
N LEU A 370 15.66 -71.14 -38.61
CA LEU A 370 17.07 -70.75 -38.30
C LEU A 370 17.93 -70.98 -39.57
N PRO A 371 19.12 -70.37 -39.77
CA PRO A 371 20.22 -70.16 -38.80
C PRO A 371 20.92 -68.78 -38.98
N ASP A 372 21.93 -68.31 -38.24
CA ASP A 372 23.28 -68.83 -38.08
C ASP A 372 24.05 -68.05 -36.99
N ARG A 373 24.77 -68.82 -36.15
CA ARG A 373 26.18 -68.68 -35.72
C ARG A 373 26.71 -67.42 -35.00
N TRP A 374 27.10 -67.71 -33.74
CA TRP A 374 28.41 -67.55 -33.11
C TRP A 374 29.05 -66.15 -32.91
N MET A 375 29.20 -65.85 -31.62
CA MET A 375 30.36 -65.25 -30.93
C MET A 375 31.50 -64.69 -31.81
N GLY A 376 31.76 -63.41 -31.59
CA GLY A 376 33.07 -62.76 -31.62
C GLY A 376 33.14 -61.82 -30.43
#